data_AF-A0A1M6SK63-F1
#
_entry.id   AF-A0A1M6SK63-F1
#
_cell.length_a   1.000
_cell.length_b   1.000
_cell.length_c   1.000
_cell.angle_alpha   90.00
_cell.angle_beta   90.00
_cell.angle_gamma   90.00
#
_symmetry.space_group_name_H-M   'P 1'
#
loop_
_entity.id
_entity.type
_entity.pdbx_description
1 polymer ?
#
loop_
_entity_poly.entity_id
_entity_poly.type
_entity_poly.pdbx_seq_one_letter_code
_entity_poly.pdbx_strand_id
1 'polypeptide(L)'
;MTKKSDTKPTKSISKKQPKHPLVQKIDVLLKKQGKKFSSAVRDFHGHCVDKKIHDAEEGTKDEKSWLSNFKKYRSRISEKSQDCPYRMLQELLHYLEGNIPIAPQPLLNLVENDPICEAMKKASKKIYQEIQDSDDENF
;
A
#
# COMPACT_ATOMS: atom_id res chain seq x y z
N MET A 1 -60.95 25.73 26.20
CA MET A 1 -60.57 24.73 25.16
C MET A 1 -59.30 25.22 24.46
N THR A 2 -58.14 24.63 24.77
CA THR A 2 -56.85 24.97 24.16
C THR A 2 -56.60 24.12 22.92
N LYS A 3 -56.36 24.78 21.79
CA LYS A 3 -56.05 24.15 20.50
C LYS A 3 -54.68 23.46 20.60
N LYS A 4 -54.63 22.15 20.37
CA LYS A 4 -53.36 21.41 20.24
C LYS A 4 -52.85 21.61 18.81
N SER A 5 -51.67 22.21 18.69
CA SER A 5 -50.97 22.35 17.42
C SER A 5 -50.29 21.03 17.08
N ASP A 6 -50.86 20.31 16.11
CA ASP A 6 -50.26 19.11 15.51
C ASP A 6 -48.96 19.49 14.78
N THR A 7 -47.84 19.36 15.48
CA THR A 7 -46.52 19.51 14.88
C THR A 7 -46.14 18.15 14.29
N LYS A 8 -46.39 18.00 12.98
CA LYS A 8 -45.96 16.83 12.20
C LYS A 8 -44.43 16.68 12.29
N PRO A 9 -43.88 15.48 12.56
CA PRO A 9 -42.43 15.29 12.52
C PRO A 9 -41.94 15.36 11.08
N THR A 10 -41.19 16.40 10.75
CA THR A 10 -40.48 16.52 9.47
C THR A 10 -39.39 15.45 9.44
N LYS A 11 -39.63 14.36 8.70
CA LYS A 11 -38.58 13.39 8.39
C LYS A 11 -37.46 14.11 7.63
N SER A 12 -36.35 14.35 8.32
CA SER A 12 -35.10 14.81 7.71
C SER A 12 -34.65 13.75 6.71
N ILE A 13 -34.97 13.94 5.43
CA ILE A 13 -34.44 13.11 4.35
C ILE A 13 -32.97 13.49 4.24
N SER A 14 -32.12 12.76 4.95
CA SER A 14 -30.67 12.83 4.81
C SER A 14 -30.35 12.50 3.35
N LYS A 15 -30.08 13.53 2.55
CA LYS A 15 -29.57 13.40 1.19
C LYS A 15 -28.21 12.73 1.32
N LYS A 16 -28.14 11.41 1.09
CA LYS A 16 -26.88 10.69 0.98
C LYS A 16 -26.06 11.41 -0.07
N GLN A 17 -24.95 12.03 0.33
CA GLN A 17 -24.04 12.66 -0.61
C GLN A 17 -23.62 11.62 -1.66
N PRO A 18 -23.49 12.03 -2.93
CA PRO A 18 -23.05 11.13 -3.99
C PRO A 18 -21.70 10.54 -3.59
N LYS A 19 -21.58 9.21 -3.67
CA LYS A 19 -20.33 8.52 -3.37
C LYS A 19 -19.27 8.96 -4.38
N HIS A 20 -18.05 9.22 -3.93
CA HIS A 20 -16.92 9.53 -4.81
C HIS A 20 -16.73 8.44 -5.90
N PRO A 21 -16.40 8.79 -7.16
CA PRO A 21 -16.30 7.84 -8.27
C PRO A 21 -15.38 6.64 -8.00
N LEU A 22 -14.25 6.85 -7.33
CA LEU A 22 -13.33 5.76 -6.95
C LEU A 22 -14.00 4.74 -6.02
N VAL A 23 -14.75 5.22 -5.03
CA VAL A 23 -15.48 4.36 -4.08
C VAL A 23 -16.59 3.60 -4.81
N GLN A 24 -17.24 4.22 -5.79
CA GLN A 24 -18.24 3.54 -6.63
C GLN A 24 -17.62 2.42 -7.46
N LYS A 25 -16.46 2.65 -8.10
CA LYS A 25 -15.74 1.62 -8.86
C LYS A 25 -15.39 0.41 -8.00
N ILE A 26 -14.83 0.65 -6.80
CA ILE A 26 -14.53 -0.41 -5.83
C ILE A 26 -15.81 -1.17 -5.44
N ASP A 27 -16.89 -0.46 -5.09
CA ASP A 27 -18.16 -1.11 -4.72
C ASP A 27 -18.73 -1.98 -5.87
N VAL A 28 -18.62 -1.53 -7.11
CA VAL A 28 -19.06 -2.30 -8.30
C VAL A 28 -18.21 -3.57 -8.47
N LEU A 29 -16.89 -3.48 -8.36
CA LEU A 29 -16.00 -4.64 -8.47
C LEU A 29 -16.25 -5.65 -7.36
N LEU A 30 -16.39 -5.18 -6.12
CA LEU A 30 -16.71 -6.05 -4.98
C LEU A 30 -18.04 -6.76 -5.16
N LYS A 31 -19.06 -6.06 -5.69
CA LYS A 31 -20.35 -6.66 -6.01
C LYS A 31 -20.23 -7.73 -7.10
N LYS A 32 -19.43 -7.49 -8.15
CA LYS A 32 -19.16 -8.49 -9.20
C LYS A 32 -18.46 -9.73 -8.65
N GLN A 33 -17.55 -9.56 -7.70
CA GLN A 33 -16.80 -10.66 -7.06
C GLN A 33 -17.57 -11.33 -5.90
N GLY A 34 -18.76 -10.84 -5.54
CA GLY A 34 -19.50 -11.34 -4.38
C GLY A 34 -18.79 -11.11 -3.03
N LYS A 35 -17.81 -10.19 -2.98
CA LYS A 35 -16.99 -9.94 -1.78
C LYS A 35 -17.50 -8.74 -0.99
N LYS A 36 -17.38 -8.83 0.34
CA LYS A 36 -17.63 -7.68 1.24
C LYS A 36 -16.40 -6.78 1.28
N PHE A 37 -16.61 -5.47 1.37
CA PHE A 37 -15.52 -4.49 1.49
C PHE A 37 -14.54 -4.81 2.62
N SER A 38 -15.05 -5.20 3.80
CA SER A 38 -14.19 -5.56 4.92
C SER A 38 -13.31 -6.78 4.65
N SER A 39 -13.81 -7.75 3.86
CA SER A 39 -13.01 -8.92 3.46
C SER A 39 -11.90 -8.48 2.51
N ALA A 40 -12.24 -7.68 1.49
CA ALA A 40 -11.25 -7.19 0.52
C ALA A 40 -10.13 -6.36 1.17
N VAL A 41 -10.44 -5.53 2.17
CA VAL A 41 -9.43 -4.76 2.89
C VAL A 41 -8.52 -5.67 3.72
N ARG A 42 -9.04 -6.76 4.31
CA ARG A 42 -8.21 -7.76 5.01
C ARG A 42 -7.32 -8.54 4.06
N ASP A 43 -7.87 -9.00 2.94
CA ASP A 43 -7.12 -9.70 1.89
C ASP A 43 -5.97 -8.80 1.38
N PHE A 44 -6.27 -7.50 1.16
CA PHE A 44 -5.29 -6.51 0.75
C PHE A 44 -4.23 -6.24 1.83
N HIS A 45 -4.63 -6.14 3.11
CA HIS A 45 -3.69 -6.02 4.22
C HIS A 45 -2.70 -7.20 4.25
N GLY A 46 -3.21 -8.43 4.17
CA GLY A 46 -2.38 -9.63 4.11
C GLY A 46 -1.40 -9.60 2.93
N HIS A 47 -1.86 -9.15 1.77
CA HIS A 47 -1.01 -8.98 0.59
C HIS A 47 0.13 -7.96 0.80
N CYS A 48 -0.17 -6.80 1.37
CA CYS A 48 0.81 -5.76 1.62
C CYS A 48 1.89 -6.20 2.62
N VAL A 49 1.48 -6.95 3.65
CA VAL A 49 2.38 -7.52 4.66
C VAL A 49 3.28 -8.59 4.03
N ASP A 50 2.70 -9.52 3.27
CA ASP A 50 3.43 -10.63 2.65
C ASP A 50 4.48 -10.16 1.64
N LYS A 51 4.11 -9.20 0.80
CA LYS A 51 5.01 -8.67 -0.25
C LYS A 51 5.94 -7.54 0.22
N LYS A 52 5.91 -7.16 1.51
CA LYS A 52 6.67 -6.02 2.06
C LYS A 52 6.50 -4.74 1.22
N ILE A 53 5.31 -4.51 0.67
CA ILE A 53 5.04 -3.39 -0.25
C ILE A 53 5.04 -2.04 0.48
N HIS A 54 4.83 -2.07 1.80
CA HIS A 54 4.81 -0.88 2.64
C HIS A 54 5.84 -1.00 3.77
N ASP A 55 6.81 -0.09 3.77
CA ASP A 55 7.53 0.28 5.00
C ASP A 55 6.55 1.01 5.93
N ALA A 56 6.73 0.75 7.21
CA ALA A 56 5.84 1.11 8.31
C ALA A 56 5.75 2.61 8.63
N GLU A 57 5.64 3.51 7.63
CA GLU A 57 5.67 4.95 7.87
C GLU A 57 4.32 5.58 8.25
N GLU A 58 3.19 4.90 8.04
CA GLU A 58 1.88 5.32 8.60
C GLU A 58 1.19 4.20 9.40
N GLY A 59 1.95 3.60 10.31
CA GLY A 59 1.52 3.58 11.70
C GLY A 59 0.52 2.53 12.18
N THR A 60 0.09 1.53 11.41
CA THR A 60 -0.67 0.41 12.01
C THR A 60 -0.33 -0.95 11.41
N LYS A 61 0.43 -1.76 12.17
CA LYS A 61 0.61 -3.22 11.95
C LYS A 61 -0.65 -4.04 12.23
N ASP A 62 -1.72 -3.39 12.68
CA ASP A 62 -2.94 -4.02 13.18
C ASP A 62 -4.07 -3.97 12.14
N GLU A 63 -4.57 -5.14 11.75
CA GLU A 63 -5.65 -5.34 10.77
C GLU A 63 -6.91 -4.53 11.13
N LYS A 64 -7.27 -4.48 12.41
CA LYS A 64 -8.49 -3.78 12.86
C LYS A 64 -8.38 -2.28 12.60
N SER A 65 -7.20 -1.72 12.86
CA SER A 65 -6.92 -0.31 12.61
C SER A 65 -6.91 0.00 11.11
N TRP A 66 -6.35 -0.91 10.29
CA TRP A 66 -6.37 -0.81 8.84
C TRP A 66 -7.80 -0.75 8.29
N LEU A 67 -8.66 -1.66 8.75
CA LEU A 67 -10.08 -1.69 8.36
C LEU A 67 -10.82 -0.41 8.80
N SER A 68 -10.49 0.13 9.97
CA SER A 68 -11.05 1.38 10.48
C SER A 68 -10.64 2.57 9.59
N ASN A 69 -9.37 2.66 9.21
CA ASN A 69 -8.84 3.72 8.35
C ASN A 69 -9.47 3.67 6.95
N PHE A 70 -9.59 2.50 6.34
CA PHE A 70 -10.24 2.35 5.03
C PHE A 70 -11.72 2.73 5.05
N LYS A 71 -12.43 2.50 6.16
CA LYS A 71 -13.80 3.01 6.32
C LYS A 71 -13.83 4.54 6.37
N LYS A 72 -12.87 5.18 7.04
CA LYS A 72 -12.73 6.65 7.07
C LYS A 72 -12.35 7.21 5.70
N TYR A 73 -11.47 6.55 4.96
CA TYR A 73 -11.07 6.97 3.61
C TYR A 73 -12.28 7.05 2.68
N ARG A 74 -13.19 6.07 2.75
CA ARG A 74 -14.42 6.07 1.95
C ARG A 74 -15.35 7.27 2.21
N SER A 75 -15.31 7.86 3.40
CA SER A 75 -16.17 9.01 3.75
C SER A 75 -15.47 10.36 3.64
N ARG A 76 -14.12 10.38 3.68
CA ARG A 76 -13.31 11.60 3.67
C ARG A 76 -12.52 11.81 2.38
N ILE A 77 -12.63 10.90 1.41
CA ILE A 77 -11.90 10.98 0.14
C ILE A 77 -12.16 12.32 -0.56
N SER A 78 -11.08 13.06 -0.77
CA SER A 78 -11.01 14.23 -1.63
C SER A 78 -10.73 13.82 -3.07
N GLU A 79 -11.07 14.68 -4.04
CA GLU A 79 -10.69 14.48 -5.44
C GLU A 79 -9.18 14.70 -5.70
N LYS A 80 -8.45 15.22 -4.71
CA LYS A 80 -7.00 15.44 -4.81
C LYS A 80 -6.26 14.09 -4.81
N SER A 81 -5.60 13.77 -5.92
CA SER A 81 -4.85 12.53 -6.12
C SER A 81 -3.65 12.32 -5.17
N GLN A 82 -3.15 13.39 -4.56
CA GLN A 82 -2.07 13.34 -3.58
C GLN A 82 -2.55 13.02 -2.16
N ASP A 83 -3.86 12.99 -1.93
CA ASP A 83 -4.42 12.72 -0.61
C ASP A 83 -4.26 11.23 -0.25
N CYS A 84 -3.78 10.94 0.97
CA CYS A 84 -3.54 9.58 1.46
C CYS A 84 -4.78 8.66 1.29
N PRO A 85 -6.02 9.09 1.66
CA PRO A 85 -7.25 8.36 1.36
C PRO A 85 -7.45 7.99 -0.11
N TYR A 86 -7.13 8.89 -1.04
CA TYR A 86 -7.28 8.64 -2.47
C TYR A 86 -6.27 7.58 -2.92
N ARG A 87 -4.99 7.75 -2.58
CA ARG A 87 -3.91 6.82 -2.93
C ARG A 87 -4.17 5.41 -2.40
N MET A 88 -4.53 5.28 -1.12
CA MET A 88 -4.78 3.98 -0.50
C MET A 88 -6.00 3.27 -1.10
N LEU A 89 -7.05 4.01 -1.45
CA LEU A 89 -8.21 3.44 -2.15
C LEU A 89 -7.89 3.06 -3.60
N GLN A 90 -6.99 3.80 -4.25
CA GLN A 90 -6.52 3.49 -5.60
C GLN A 90 -5.66 2.22 -5.61
N GLU A 91 -4.78 2.03 -4.63
CA GLU A 91 -4.01 0.79 -4.48
C GLU A 91 -4.92 -0.42 -4.23
N LEU A 92 -5.95 -0.26 -3.38
CA LEU A 92 -6.95 -1.31 -3.18
C LEU A 92 -7.70 -1.63 -4.49
N LEU A 93 -8.04 -0.61 -5.29
CA LEU A 93 -8.66 -0.82 -6.59
C LEU A 93 -7.74 -1.64 -7.52
N HIS A 94 -6.48 -1.26 -7.64
CA HIS A 94 -5.48 -1.96 -8.44
C HIS A 94 -5.31 -3.41 -7.99
N TYR A 95 -5.27 -3.66 -6.68
CA TYR A 95 -5.25 -5.01 -6.11
C TYR A 95 -6.47 -5.82 -6.53
N LEU A 96 -7.68 -5.23 -6.43
CA LEU A 96 -8.93 -5.90 -6.79
C LEU A 96 -9.06 -6.18 -8.29
N GLU A 97 -8.44 -5.36 -9.13
CA GLU A 97 -8.36 -5.55 -10.58
C GLU A 97 -7.26 -6.53 -11.00
N GLY A 98 -6.40 -6.96 -10.07
CA GLY A 98 -5.20 -7.76 -10.37
C GLY A 98 -4.07 -6.97 -11.04
N ASN A 99 -4.27 -5.66 -11.24
CA ASN A 99 -3.31 -4.73 -11.82
C ASN A 99 -2.44 -4.11 -10.73
N ILE A 100 -1.85 -4.92 -9.84
CA ILE A 100 -0.93 -4.36 -8.85
C ILE A 100 0.26 -3.80 -9.64
N PRO A 101 0.50 -2.47 -9.64
CA PRO A 101 1.75 -1.96 -10.15
C PRO A 101 2.82 -2.53 -9.22
N ILE A 102 3.49 -3.58 -9.67
CA ILE A 102 4.73 -4.02 -9.05
C ILE A 102 5.66 -2.84 -9.28
N ALA A 103 5.83 -1.99 -8.25
CA ALA A 103 6.91 -1.04 -8.26
C ALA A 103 8.16 -1.85 -8.59
N PRO A 104 8.92 -1.52 -9.66
CA PRO A 104 10.14 -2.25 -9.95
C PRO A 104 10.98 -2.18 -8.67
N GLN A 105 11.17 -3.33 -8.02
CA GLN A 105 12.08 -3.38 -6.89
C GLN A 105 13.43 -2.88 -7.43
N PRO A 106 14.05 -1.87 -6.78
CA PRO A 106 15.40 -1.53 -7.16
C PRO A 106 16.23 -2.81 -7.01
N LEU A 107 16.97 -3.19 -8.06
CA LEU A 107 17.84 -4.38 -8.09
C LEU A 107 19.04 -4.29 -7.13
N LEU A 108 18.93 -3.50 -6.06
CA LEU A 108 20.01 -3.14 -5.14
C LEU A 108 20.48 -4.33 -4.28
N ASN A 109 19.71 -5.42 -4.17
CA ASN A 109 20.07 -6.54 -3.29
C ASN A 109 20.64 -7.78 -3.99
N LEU A 110 20.88 -7.76 -5.31
CA LEU A 110 21.46 -8.91 -6.02
C LEU A 110 22.99 -8.95 -6.02
N VAL A 111 23.67 -7.87 -5.63
CA VAL A 111 25.14 -7.78 -5.76
C VAL A 111 25.87 -7.90 -4.41
N GLU A 112 25.23 -7.56 -3.29
CA GLU A 112 25.94 -7.48 -2.00
C GLU A 112 26.10 -8.82 -1.26
N ASN A 113 25.33 -9.87 -1.62
CA ASN A 113 25.36 -11.17 -0.95
C ASN A 113 25.67 -12.35 -1.90
N ASP A 114 26.19 -12.09 -3.10
CA ASP A 114 26.61 -13.18 -3.99
C ASP A 114 28.00 -13.68 -3.55
N PRO A 115 28.16 -14.95 -3.12
CA PRO A 115 29.47 -15.52 -2.79
C PRO A 115 30.50 -15.40 -3.93
N ILE A 116 30.04 -15.23 -5.18
CA ILE A 116 30.90 -14.95 -6.33
C ILE A 116 31.53 -13.55 -6.23
N CYS A 117 30.80 -12.55 -5.74
CA CYS A 117 31.32 -11.18 -5.57
C CYS A 117 32.40 -11.12 -4.48
N GLU A 118 32.19 -11.84 -3.36
CA GLU A 118 33.21 -11.97 -2.31
C GLU A 118 34.44 -12.75 -2.79
N ALA A 119 34.25 -13.79 -3.59
CA ALA A 119 35.36 -14.52 -4.22
C ALA A 119 36.17 -13.62 -5.18
N MET A 120 35.50 -12.79 -5.99
CA MET A 120 36.17 -11.82 -6.86
C MET A 120 36.96 -10.77 -6.06
N LYS A 121 36.37 -10.17 -5.02
CA LYS A 121 37.10 -9.23 -4.15
C LYS A 121 38.34 -9.85 -3.53
N LYS A 122 38.24 -11.09 -3.05
CA LYS A 122 39.37 -11.81 -2.45
C LYS A 122 40.46 -12.11 -3.49
N ALA A 123 40.08 -12.51 -4.69
CA ALA A 123 41.02 -12.72 -5.80
C ALA A 123 41.72 -11.41 -6.20
N SER A 124 40.98 -10.32 -6.37
CA SER A 124 41.54 -9.01 -6.69
C SER A 124 42.52 -8.53 -5.63
N LYS A 125 42.18 -8.66 -4.34
CA LYS A 125 43.08 -8.27 -3.25
C LYS A 125 44.40 -9.06 -3.28
N LYS A 126 44.35 -10.36 -3.60
CA LYS A 126 45.54 -11.20 -3.69
C LYS A 126 46.46 -10.78 -4.83
N ILE A 127 45.90 -10.44 -5.99
CA ILE A 127 46.67 -9.96 -7.15
C ILE A 127 47.38 -8.63 -6.81
N TYR A 128 46.68 -7.67 -6.19
CA TYR A 128 47.32 -6.41 -5.80
C TYR A 128 48.46 -6.60 -4.78
N GLN A 129 48.29 -7.52 -3.84
CA GLN A 129 49.33 -7.85 -2.87
C GLN A 129 50.55 -8.47 -3.56
N GLU A 130 50.34 -9.44 -4.47
CA GLU A 130 51.42 -10.07 -5.23
C GLU A 130 52.18 -9.07 -6.11
N ILE A 131 51.48 -8.08 -6.70
CA ILE A 131 52.14 -7.00 -7.47
C ILE A 131 52.97 -6.10 -6.55
N GLN A 132 52.42 -5.71 -5.40
CA GLN A 132 53.10 -4.83 -4.45
C GLN A 132 54.32 -5.52 -3.80
N ASP A 133 54.18 -6.80 -3.43
CA ASP A 133 55.26 -7.59 -2.84
C ASP A 133 56.36 -7.91 -3.89
N SER A 134 56.04 -7.91 -5.19
CA SER A 134 57.01 -8.11 -6.27
C SER A 134 57.81 -6.85 -6.63
N ASP A 135 57.33 -5.66 -6.26
CA ASP A 135 58.05 -4.40 -6.45
C ASP A 135 59.08 -4.13 -5.33
N ASP A 136 58.93 -4.78 -4.16
CA ASP A 136 59.85 -4.62 -3.01
C ASP A 136 61.06 -5.58 -3.03
N GLU A 137 61.11 -6.56 -3.95
CA GLU A 137 62.25 -7.51 -4.09
C GLU A 137 63.30 -7.05 -5.14
N ASN A 138 63.21 -5.82 -5.65
CA ASN A 138 64.18 -5.23 -6.57
C ASN A 138 64.59 -3.80 -6.19
N PHE A 139 65.09 -3.57 -4.96
CA PHE A 139 66.02 -2.47 -4.65
C PHE A 139 66.97 -2.80 -3.50
#